data_AF-A0A3B1CED1-F1
#
_entry.id   AF-A0A3B1CED1-F1
#
_cell.length_a   1.000
_cell.length_b   1.000
_cell.length_c   1.000
_cell.angle_alpha   90.00
_cell.angle_beta   90.00
_cell.angle_gamma   90.00
#
_symmetry.space_group_name_H-M   'P 1'
#
loop_
_entity.id
_entity.type
_entity.pdbx_description
1 polymer ?
#
loop_
_entity_poly.entity_id
_entity_poly.type
_entity_poly.pdbx_seq_one_letter_code
_entity_poly.pdbx_strand_id
1 'polypeptide(L)'
;MLPSGAVATPASSGEFCDGTQKALKKFQQFSGLSVTGVLDQKTVALMSKKRCGHLDVGAYAAQGNKWNRNNLRYGFVDFTGDLSQTAIRNAIINPAIINKDYAA
;
A
#
# COMPACT_ATOMS: atom_id res chain seq x y z
N MET A 1 -8.35 19.68 51.56
CA MET A 1 -8.53 18.27 51.16
C MET A 1 -8.93 18.25 49.69
N LEU A 2 -7.96 18.08 48.81
CA LEU A 2 -8.16 17.89 47.36
C LEU A 2 -7.67 16.46 47.07
N PRO A 3 -8.42 15.61 46.35
CA PRO A 3 -7.92 14.30 46.02
C PRO A 3 -6.79 14.44 44.98
N SER A 4 -5.60 14.04 45.39
CA SER A 4 -4.47 13.73 44.52
C SER A 4 -4.88 12.73 43.44
N GLY A 5 -4.49 12.98 42.20
CA GLY A 5 -4.37 11.89 41.22
C GLY A 5 -5.00 12.14 39.84
N ALA A 6 -4.60 13.20 39.14
CA ALA A 6 -4.60 13.16 37.69
C ALA A 6 -3.20 12.72 37.24
N VAL A 7 -2.90 11.42 37.42
CA VAL A 7 -1.73 10.82 36.78
C VAL A 7 -2.07 10.78 35.29
N ALA A 8 -1.37 11.58 34.48
CA ALA A 8 -1.37 11.42 33.04
C ALA A 8 -0.90 9.98 32.74
N THR A 9 -1.82 9.14 32.27
CA THR A 9 -1.54 7.79 31.84
C THR A 9 -0.46 7.80 30.76
N PRO A 10 0.57 6.94 30.84
CA PRO A 10 1.57 6.86 29.79
C PRO A 10 0.88 6.46 28.49
N ALA A 11 1.27 7.11 27.39
CA ALA A 11 0.78 6.91 26.03
C ALA A 11 1.21 5.54 25.43
N SER A 12 1.13 4.46 26.20
CA SER A 12 1.60 3.12 25.85
C SER A 12 0.49 2.06 25.80
N SER A 13 -0.80 2.43 25.91
CA SER A 13 -1.92 1.48 25.91
C SER A 13 -2.48 1.14 24.52
N GLY A 14 -2.05 1.80 23.44
CA GLY A 14 -2.49 1.47 22.09
C GLY A 14 -3.99 1.73 21.83
N GLU A 15 -4.65 2.56 22.64
CA GLU A 15 -6.04 2.96 22.41
C GLU A 15 -6.12 4.01 21.31
N PHE A 16 -6.48 3.56 20.12
CA PHE A 16 -6.82 4.41 19.01
C PHE A 16 -8.24 4.95 19.16
N CYS A 17 -8.49 6.18 18.71
CA CYS A 17 -9.85 6.67 18.54
C CYS A 17 -10.63 5.77 17.55
N ASP A 18 -11.96 5.78 17.62
CA ASP A 18 -12.85 4.95 16.79
C ASP A 18 -12.48 4.97 15.30
N GLY A 19 -12.11 6.14 14.77
CA GLY A 19 -11.73 6.32 13.37
C GLY A 19 -10.48 5.52 13.02
N THR A 20 -9.42 5.64 13.81
CA THR A 20 -8.15 4.96 13.59
C THR A 20 -8.28 3.46 13.84
N GLN A 21 -9.05 3.04 14.84
CA GLN A 21 -9.33 1.62 15.07
C GLN A 21 -10.08 0.99 13.89
N LYS A 22 -11.08 1.67 13.33
CA LYS A 22 -11.81 1.22 12.12
C LYS A 22 -10.89 1.14 10.91
N ALA A 23 -10.02 2.12 10.71
CA ALA A 23 -9.03 2.10 9.63
C ALA A 23 -8.06 0.92 9.77
N LEU A 24 -7.60 0.65 11.00
CA LEU A 24 -6.70 -0.46 11.28
C LEU A 24 -7.34 -1.83 10.99
N LYS A 25 -8.61 -2.01 11.38
CA LYS A 25 -9.39 -3.20 11.04
C LYS A 25 -9.51 -3.40 9.52
N LYS A 26 -9.75 -2.33 8.76
CA LYS A 26 -9.79 -2.39 7.29
C LYS A 26 -8.45 -2.81 6.68
N PHE A 27 -7.35 -2.24 7.19
CA PHE A 27 -6.01 -2.62 6.75
C PHE A 27 -5.74 -4.11 7.03
N GLN A 28 -6.03 -4.57 8.26
CA GLN A 28 -5.83 -5.97 8.64
C GLN A 28 -6.64 -6.91 7.74
N GLN A 29 -7.90 -6.56 7.47
CA GLN A 29 -8.76 -7.33 6.57
C GLN A 29 -8.20 -7.40 5.14
N PHE A 30 -7.85 -6.24 4.55
CA PHE A 30 -7.29 -6.18 3.19
C PHE A 30 -5.97 -6.98 3.08
N SER A 31 -5.16 -6.91 4.13
CA SER A 31 -3.86 -7.56 4.20
C SER A 31 -3.91 -9.06 4.54
N GLY A 32 -5.09 -9.61 4.81
CA GLY A 32 -5.25 -11.01 5.24
C GLY A 32 -4.74 -11.32 6.65
N LEU A 33 -4.64 -10.31 7.52
CA LEU A 33 -4.32 -10.47 8.94
C LEU A 33 -5.58 -10.70 9.78
N SER A 34 -5.40 -11.22 11.00
CA SER A 34 -6.48 -11.27 11.99
C SER A 34 -6.97 -9.86 12.31
N VAL A 35 -8.29 -9.64 12.21
CA VAL A 35 -8.91 -8.32 12.39
C VAL A 35 -9.11 -8.04 13.88
N THR A 36 -8.06 -7.56 14.54
CA THR A 36 -8.08 -7.24 15.99
C THR A 36 -8.43 -5.78 16.25
N GLY A 37 -8.11 -4.88 15.31
CA GLY A 37 -8.15 -3.44 15.52
C GLY A 37 -7.09 -2.93 16.50
N VAL A 38 -6.10 -3.75 16.84
CA VAL A 38 -4.94 -3.39 17.66
C VAL A 38 -3.71 -3.38 16.76
N LEU A 39 -2.80 -2.44 16.98
CA LEU A 39 -1.55 -2.36 16.24
C LEU A 39 -0.57 -3.40 16.79
N ASP A 40 -0.83 -4.66 16.49
CA ASP A 40 0.02 -5.78 16.91
C ASP A 40 1.32 -5.86 16.12
N GLN A 41 2.28 -6.64 16.63
CA GLN A 41 3.60 -6.78 16.03
C GLN A 41 3.55 -7.30 14.59
N LYS A 42 2.57 -8.15 14.23
CA LYS A 42 2.39 -8.65 12.86
C LYS A 42 1.92 -7.53 11.93
N THR A 43 0.99 -6.72 12.39
CA THR A 43 0.45 -5.56 11.69
C THR A 43 1.55 -4.53 11.45
N VAL A 44 2.35 -4.20 12.47
CA VAL A 44 3.53 -3.31 12.35
C VAL A 44 4.54 -3.88 11.37
N ALA A 45 4.90 -5.16 11.51
CA ALA A 45 5.87 -5.80 10.63
C ALA A 45 5.42 -5.77 9.17
N LEU A 46 4.11 -5.86 8.90
CA LEU A 46 3.58 -5.77 7.55
C LEU A 46 3.55 -4.33 7.03
N MET A 47 3.09 -3.37 7.84
CA MET A 47 3.07 -1.95 7.48
C MET A 47 4.47 -1.38 7.17
N SER A 48 5.50 -1.91 7.82
CA SER A 48 6.90 -1.50 7.61
C SER A 48 7.54 -2.06 6.33
N LYS A 49 6.89 -3.00 5.62
CA LYS A 49 7.43 -3.54 4.36
C LYS A 49 7.25 -2.53 3.23
N LYS A 50 8.27 -2.40 2.38
CA LYS A 50 8.18 -1.61 1.15
C LYS A 50 7.03 -2.15 0.28
N ARG A 51 6.18 -1.25 -0.21
CA ARG A 51 4.97 -1.55 -1.00
C ARG A 51 4.76 -0.54 -2.11
N CYS A 52 3.81 -0.83 -3.00
CA CYS A 52 3.34 0.13 -3.99
C CYS A 52 2.65 1.32 -3.30
N GLY A 53 2.79 2.52 -3.89
CA GLY A 53 2.12 3.74 -3.43
C GLY A 53 0.64 3.85 -3.86
N HIS A 54 0.10 2.85 -4.56
CA HIS A 54 -1.30 2.82 -4.95
C HIS A 54 -2.22 2.60 -3.73
N LEU A 55 -3.43 3.15 -3.77
CA LEU A 55 -4.43 2.97 -2.72
C LEU A 55 -4.97 1.54 -2.75
N ASP A 56 -5.00 0.88 -1.60
CA ASP A 56 -5.49 -0.50 -1.47
C ASP A 56 -7.01 -0.61 -1.66
N VAL A 57 -7.75 0.35 -1.11
CA VAL A 57 -9.22 0.39 -1.15
C VAL A 57 -9.64 1.80 -1.55
N GLY A 58 -10.27 1.93 -2.72
CA GLY A 58 -10.74 3.20 -3.26
C GLY A 58 -11.80 3.01 -4.33
N ALA A 59 -12.61 4.04 -4.56
CA ALA A 59 -13.61 4.06 -5.62
C ALA A 59 -12.93 4.40 -6.95
N TYR A 60 -12.40 3.39 -7.64
CA TYR A 60 -12.22 3.50 -9.07
C TYR A 60 -13.51 3.05 -9.75
N ALA A 61 -14.20 3.99 -10.40
CA ALA A 61 -15.25 3.65 -11.34
C ALA A 61 -14.59 2.87 -12.47
N ALA A 62 -14.81 1.56 -12.50
CA ALA A 62 -14.42 0.67 -13.59
C ALA A 62 -15.20 1.00 -14.86
N GLN A 63 -15.00 2.16 -15.46
CA GLN A 63 -15.26 2.37 -16.88
C GLN A 63 -14.05 1.81 -17.63
N GLY A 64 -14.05 0.48 -17.81
CA GLY A 64 -13.04 -0.25 -18.57
C GLY A 64 -11.77 -0.58 -17.77
N ASN A 65 -11.74 -1.77 -17.17
CA ASN A 65 -10.57 -2.31 -16.44
C ASN A 65 -9.43 -2.79 -17.37
N LYS A 66 -9.55 -2.55 -18.68
CA LYS A 66 -8.64 -3.08 -19.69
C LYS A 66 -8.64 -2.19 -20.92
N TRP A 67 -7.46 -2.03 -21.52
CA TRP A 67 -7.32 -1.36 -22.81
C TRP A 67 -8.05 -2.15 -23.90
N ASN A 68 -8.80 -1.45 -24.74
CA ASN A 68 -9.49 -2.05 -25.90
C ASN A 68 -8.55 -2.41 -27.08
N ARG A 69 -7.24 -2.44 -26.83
CA ARG A 69 -6.20 -2.66 -27.83
C ARG A 69 -4.99 -3.34 -27.21
N ASN A 70 -4.31 -4.13 -28.03
CA ASN A 70 -3.25 -5.03 -27.60
C ASN A 70 -1.84 -4.46 -27.87
N ASN A 71 -1.72 -3.57 -28.85
CA ASN A 71 -0.45 -2.92 -29.19
C ASN A 71 -0.29 -1.61 -28.42
N LEU A 72 0.09 -1.71 -27.15
CA LEU A 72 0.39 -0.56 -26.30
C LEU A 72 1.76 0.02 -26.65
N ARG A 73 1.82 1.34 -26.80
CA ARG A 73 3.06 2.09 -27.04
C ARG A 73 3.37 2.94 -25.82
N TYR A 74 4.64 3.02 -25.46
CA TYR A 74 5.11 3.81 -24.32
C TYR A 74 6.44 4.49 -24.66
N GLY A 75 6.83 5.47 -23.84
CA GLY A 75 8.10 6.18 -23.94
C GLY A 75 8.64 6.50 -22.56
N PHE A 76 9.95 6.67 -22.45
CA PHE A 76 10.62 7.07 -21.22
C PHE A 76 10.77 8.59 -21.21
N VAL A 77 10.20 9.24 -20.20
CA VAL A 77 10.32 10.69 -20.03
C VAL A 77 11.64 11.02 -19.33
N ASP A 78 11.91 10.34 -18.21
CA ASP A 78 13.08 10.56 -17.38
C ASP A 78 13.74 9.24 -16.95
N PHE A 79 14.99 9.35 -16.48
CA PHE A 79 15.77 8.23 -15.97
C PHE A 79 16.37 8.58 -14.61
N THR A 80 16.41 7.60 -13.69
CA THR A 80 17.22 7.72 -12.48
C THR A 80 18.70 7.68 -12.82
N GLY A 81 19.53 8.35 -12.00
CA GLY A 81 20.99 8.25 -12.06
C GLY A 81 21.56 6.96 -11.44
N ASP A 82 20.73 6.16 -10.75
CA ASP A 82 21.20 4.95 -10.05
C ASP A 82 21.62 3.81 -11.00
N LEU A 83 21.10 3.82 -12.24
CA LEU A 83 21.30 2.75 -13.23
C LEU A 83 21.52 3.35 -14.62
N SER A 84 22.21 2.59 -15.49
CA SER A 84 22.34 2.98 -16.89
C SER A 84 20.98 2.94 -17.60
N GLN A 85 20.76 3.83 -18.58
CA GLN A 85 19.50 3.85 -19.32
C GLN A 85 19.22 2.52 -20.02
N THR A 86 20.26 1.81 -20.48
CA THR A 86 20.11 0.46 -21.07
C THR A 86 19.59 -0.54 -20.05
N ALA A 87 20.10 -0.53 -18.82
CA ALA A 87 19.61 -1.40 -17.75
C ALA A 87 18.16 -1.09 -17.39
N ILE A 88 17.80 0.20 -17.30
CA ILE A 88 16.41 0.65 -17.05
C ILE A 88 15.48 0.18 -18.16
N ARG A 89 15.85 0.41 -19.43
CA ARG A 89 15.05 -0.01 -20.59
C ARG A 89 14.85 -1.53 -20.60
N ASN A 90 15.92 -2.30 -20.39
CA ASN A 90 15.83 -3.75 -20.37
C ASN A 90 14.96 -4.28 -19.23
N ALA A 91 15.03 -3.64 -18.05
CA ALA A 91 14.19 -4.02 -16.91
C ALA A 91 12.70 -3.83 -17.20
N ILE A 92 12.32 -2.78 -17.94
CA ILE A 92 10.92 -2.49 -18.28
C ILE A 92 10.44 -3.27 -19.51
N ILE A 93 11.28 -3.43 -20.55
CA ILE A 93 10.94 -4.16 -21.78
C ILE A 93 10.73 -5.66 -21.50
N ASN A 94 11.32 -6.19 -20.43
CA ASN A 94 11.25 -7.60 -20.09
C ASN A 94 9.78 -8.11 -20.06
N PRO A 95 9.43 -9.15 -20.84
CA PRO A 95 8.06 -9.68 -20.90
C PRO A 95 7.54 -10.24 -19.56
N ALA A 96 8.42 -10.51 -18.59
CA ALA A 96 8.00 -10.86 -17.23
C ALA A 96 7.36 -9.68 -16.47
N ILE A 97 7.65 -8.44 -16.87
CA ILE A 97 7.12 -7.20 -16.26
C ILE A 97 5.95 -6.65 -17.07
N ILE A 98 6.04 -6.68 -18.41
CA ILE A 98 4.93 -6.36 -19.31
C ILE A 98 4.32 -7.66 -19.82
N ASN A 99 3.29 -8.13 -19.14
CA ASN A 99 2.54 -9.30 -19.58
C ASN A 99 1.81 -8.95 -20.90
N LYS A 100 2.26 -9.58 -21.99
CA LYS A 100 1.72 -9.44 -23.35
C LYS A 100 0.41 -10.21 -23.57
N ASP A 101 0.03 -11.06 -22.64
CA ASP A 101 -1.16 -11.93 -22.69
C ASP A 101 -2.40 -11.31 -22.03
N TYR A 102 -2.28 -10.12 -21.41
CA TYR A 102 -3.44 -9.31 -21.02
C TYR A 102 -4.13 -8.62 -22.21
N ALA A 103 -3.56 -8.75 -23.41
CA ALA A 103 -4.20 -8.47 -24.68
C ALA A 103 -5.14 -9.62 -25.05
N ALA A 104 -6.44 -9.35 -25.17
CA ALA A 104 -7.39 -10.33 -25.71
C ALA A 104 -7.64 -10.00 -27.17
#